data_AF-A0A2V2EJU1-F1
#
_entry.id   AF-A0A2V2EJU1-F1
#
_cell.length_a   1.000
_cell.length_b   1.000
_cell.length_c   1.000
_cell.angle_alpha   90.00
_cell.angle_beta   90.00
_cell.angle_gamma   90.00
#
_symmetry.space_group_name_H-M   'P 1'
#
loop_
_entity.id
_entity.type
_entity.pdbx_description
1 polymer ?
#
loop_
_entity_poly.entity_id
_entity_poly.type
_entity_poly.pdbx_seq_one_letter_code
_entity_poly.pdbx_strand_id
1 'polypeptide(L)'
;MDNATFLAYMDGKELLKEGKVDEGRALLKQSADAGMKVAMYEYAESFSDENPQREIELLKAASEKGCGKAASKLGDHYRFGHSVNKNKYIAGEYYLKAFECGVGRAEEPLDDDYHSRIDSVDLALITLAYIDADICLNDDLDILPIAEEAYRCGSLQEDDFEKTKYIGEHRSKTKIIDKQARTCPKCGAYYARVEKRKQSMSKRAAVGGAIGLIGGLPGILLGAGIGALTGKEKEYCVCPGCGHVWKYKLPQ
;
A
#
# COMPACT_ATOMS: atom_id res chain seq x y z
N MET A 1 -13.74 21.74 -16.11
CA MET A 1 -12.47 21.63 -16.86
C MET A 1 -12.55 22.49 -18.12
N ASP A 2 -11.45 23.13 -18.53
CA ASP A 2 -11.42 23.80 -19.83
C ASP A 2 -11.28 22.77 -20.97
N ASN A 3 -11.87 23.08 -22.13
CA ASN A 3 -11.93 22.16 -23.28
C ASN A 3 -10.53 21.77 -23.79
N ALA A 4 -9.54 22.65 -23.63
CA ALA A 4 -8.18 22.42 -24.13
C ALA A 4 -7.46 21.32 -23.32
N THR A 5 -7.65 21.30 -22.00
CA THR A 5 -7.08 20.28 -21.10
C THR A 5 -7.61 18.88 -21.45
N PHE A 6 -8.91 18.76 -21.70
CA PHE A 6 -9.53 17.49 -22.06
C PHE A 6 -9.11 17.03 -23.47
N LEU A 7 -9.04 17.95 -24.44
CA LEU A 7 -8.56 17.63 -25.79
C LEU A 7 -7.12 17.12 -25.78
N ALA A 8 -6.20 17.81 -25.06
CA ALA A 8 -4.81 17.35 -24.93
C ALA A 8 -4.73 15.95 -24.29
N TYR A 9 -5.60 15.64 -23.33
CA TYR A 9 -5.68 14.29 -22.75
C TYR A 9 -6.09 13.25 -23.78
N MET A 10 -7.16 13.51 -24.54
CA MET A 10 -7.67 12.59 -25.54
C MET A 10 -6.66 12.36 -26.67
N ASP A 11 -6.08 13.43 -27.20
CA ASP A 11 -5.05 13.39 -28.25
C ASP A 11 -3.80 12.66 -27.74
N GLY A 12 -3.36 12.95 -26.51
CA GLY A 12 -2.23 12.28 -25.87
C GLY A 12 -2.42 10.77 -25.80
N LYS A 13 -3.62 10.30 -25.39
CA LYS A 13 -3.96 8.88 -25.37
C LYS A 13 -3.95 8.26 -26.76
N GLU A 14 -4.45 8.96 -27.77
CA GLU A 14 -4.49 8.44 -29.14
C GLU A 14 -3.07 8.30 -29.72
N LEU A 15 -2.21 9.30 -29.52
CA LEU A 15 -0.81 9.24 -29.93
C LEU A 15 -0.04 8.08 -29.29
N LEU A 16 -0.31 7.76 -28.02
CA LEU A 16 0.27 6.58 -27.38
C LEU A 16 -0.16 5.28 -28.09
N LYS A 17 -1.43 5.15 -28.49
CA LYS A 17 -1.90 3.97 -29.26
C LYS A 17 -1.27 3.87 -30.64
N GLU A 18 -0.96 5.00 -31.25
CA GLU A 18 -0.23 5.08 -32.53
C GLU A 18 1.28 4.80 -32.39
N GLY A 19 1.79 4.65 -31.16
CA GLY A 19 3.21 4.45 -30.89
C GLY A 19 4.04 5.73 -30.88
N LYS A 20 3.42 6.91 -30.95
CA LYS A 20 4.08 8.22 -30.83
C LYS A 20 4.25 8.59 -29.35
N VAL A 21 5.09 7.81 -28.67
CA VAL A 21 5.21 7.81 -27.21
C VAL A 21 5.57 9.19 -26.64
N ASP A 22 6.57 9.88 -27.21
CA ASP A 22 7.02 11.17 -26.69
C ASP A 22 5.99 12.29 -26.85
N GLU A 23 5.33 12.36 -28.01
CA GLU A 23 4.27 13.34 -28.27
C GLU A 23 3.05 13.07 -27.39
N GLY A 24 2.64 11.80 -27.27
CA GLY A 24 1.54 11.38 -26.41
C GLY A 24 1.81 11.73 -24.94
N ARG A 25 3.02 11.45 -24.44
CA ARG A 25 3.44 11.83 -23.09
C ARG A 25 3.44 13.33 -22.86
N ALA A 26 3.89 14.12 -23.84
CA ALA A 26 3.92 15.57 -23.70
C ALA A 26 2.52 16.15 -23.47
N LEU A 27 1.53 15.67 -24.25
CA LEU A 27 0.14 16.08 -24.10
C LEU A 27 -0.49 15.56 -22.80
N LEU A 28 -0.25 14.31 -22.43
CA LEU A 28 -0.71 13.78 -21.13
C LEU A 28 -0.11 14.55 -19.96
N LYS A 29 1.18 14.92 -20.05
CA LYS A 29 1.84 15.75 -19.04
C LYS A 29 1.19 17.13 -18.95
N GLN A 30 0.87 17.75 -20.08
CA GLN A 30 0.18 19.04 -20.09
C GLN A 30 -1.15 18.97 -19.33
N SER A 31 -1.98 17.94 -19.60
CA SER A 31 -3.24 17.76 -18.88
C SER A 31 -3.05 17.39 -17.41
N ALA A 32 -2.02 16.59 -17.09
CA ALA A 32 -1.66 16.25 -15.73
C ALA A 32 -1.22 17.48 -14.92
N ASP A 33 -0.39 18.36 -15.50
CA ASP A 33 0.07 19.61 -14.90
C ASP A 33 -1.11 20.58 -14.67
N ALA A 34 -2.15 20.52 -15.51
CA ALA A 34 -3.40 21.26 -15.33
C ALA A 34 -4.33 20.68 -14.23
N GLY A 35 -3.92 19.58 -13.57
CA GLY A 35 -4.64 18.98 -12.45
C GLY A 35 -5.59 17.84 -12.83
N MET A 36 -5.62 17.41 -14.10
CA MET A 36 -6.49 16.31 -14.54
C MET A 36 -5.96 14.98 -14.00
N LYS A 37 -6.63 14.42 -13.00
CA LYS A 37 -6.16 13.23 -12.27
C LYS A 37 -6.00 12.00 -13.15
N VAL A 38 -6.93 11.75 -14.08
CA VAL A 38 -6.80 10.63 -15.02
C VAL A 38 -5.61 10.81 -15.96
N ALA A 39 -5.26 12.04 -16.35
CA ALA A 39 -4.06 12.29 -17.14
C ALA A 39 -2.78 12.04 -16.32
N MET A 40 -2.78 12.33 -15.02
CA MET A 40 -1.66 11.96 -14.13
C MET A 40 -1.43 10.44 -14.12
N TYR A 41 -2.51 9.66 -14.07
CA TYR A 41 -2.45 8.19 -14.14
C TYR A 41 -1.93 7.70 -15.49
N GLU A 42 -2.52 8.13 -16.60
CA GLU A 42 -2.11 7.70 -17.95
C GLU A 42 -0.67 8.14 -18.27
N TYR A 43 -0.27 9.33 -17.80
CA TYR A 43 1.12 9.78 -17.90
C TYR A 43 2.06 8.87 -17.13
N ALA A 44 1.69 8.43 -15.92
CA ALA A 44 2.48 7.47 -15.15
C ALA A 44 2.59 6.11 -15.86
N GLU A 45 1.45 5.55 -16.30
CA GLU A 45 1.36 4.26 -17.01
C GLU A 45 2.20 4.25 -18.30
N SER A 46 2.36 5.40 -18.95
CA SER A 46 3.18 5.51 -20.16
C SER A 46 4.67 5.19 -19.93
N PHE A 47 5.13 5.08 -18.67
CA PHE A 47 6.49 4.68 -18.32
C PHE A 47 6.60 3.21 -17.88
N SER A 48 5.50 2.44 -17.82
CA SER A 48 5.48 1.06 -17.31
C SER A 48 6.54 0.14 -17.93
N ASP A 49 6.72 0.19 -19.25
CA ASP A 49 7.68 -0.66 -19.96
C ASP A 49 9.11 -0.09 -19.98
N GLU A 50 9.27 1.23 -19.95
CA GLU A 50 10.57 1.90 -20.13
C GLU A 50 11.28 2.21 -18.80
N ASN A 51 10.52 2.67 -17.81
CA ASN A 51 11.02 3.08 -16.52
C ASN A 51 9.98 2.82 -15.41
N PRO A 52 9.83 1.54 -14.99
CA PRO A 52 8.88 1.16 -13.96
C PRO A 52 9.09 1.87 -12.61
N GLN A 53 10.33 2.29 -12.30
CA GLN A 53 10.59 3.02 -11.06
C GLN A 53 10.02 4.44 -11.11
N ARG A 54 10.12 5.09 -12.27
CA ARG A 54 9.51 6.41 -12.53
C ARG A 54 7.99 6.33 -12.55
N GLU A 55 7.42 5.27 -13.15
CA GLU A 55 5.99 4.97 -13.06
C GLU A 55 5.52 4.96 -11.60
N ILE A 56 6.18 4.18 -10.72
CA ILE A 56 5.84 4.11 -9.28
C ILE A 56 5.85 5.50 -8.62
N GLU A 57 6.84 6.33 -8.92
CA GLU A 57 6.93 7.70 -8.37
C GLU A 57 5.77 8.58 -8.84
N LEU A 58 5.43 8.52 -10.12
CA LEU A 58 4.32 9.27 -10.72
C LEU A 58 2.96 8.77 -10.21
N LEU A 59 2.77 7.46 -10.09
CA LEU A 59 1.57 6.86 -9.52
C LEU A 59 1.37 7.30 -8.06
N LYS A 60 2.45 7.36 -7.27
CA LYS A 60 2.38 7.86 -5.87
C LYS A 60 1.90 9.30 -5.84
N ALA A 61 2.49 10.17 -6.67
CA ALA A 61 2.07 11.56 -6.78
C ALA A 61 0.60 11.69 -7.22
N ALA A 62 0.17 10.92 -8.22
CA ALA A 62 -1.22 10.91 -8.68
C ALA A 62 -2.19 10.41 -7.59
N SER A 63 -1.82 9.35 -6.88
CA SER A 63 -2.58 8.80 -5.75
C SER A 63 -2.71 9.82 -4.61
N GLU A 64 -1.66 10.56 -4.28
CA GLU A 64 -1.70 11.67 -3.31
C GLU A 64 -2.60 12.83 -3.73
N LYS A 65 -2.82 13.01 -5.04
CA LYS A 65 -3.80 13.95 -5.60
C LYS A 65 -5.22 13.38 -5.69
N GLY A 66 -5.46 12.18 -5.16
CA GLY A 66 -6.78 11.55 -5.12
C GLY A 66 -7.18 10.88 -6.43
N CYS A 67 -6.23 10.37 -7.20
CA CYS A 67 -6.50 9.49 -8.33
C CYS A 67 -6.68 8.04 -7.84
N GLY A 68 -7.92 7.55 -7.86
CA GLY A 68 -8.26 6.19 -7.42
C GLY A 68 -7.58 5.10 -8.25
N LYS A 69 -7.53 5.27 -9.57
CA LYS A 69 -6.83 4.32 -10.47
C LYS A 69 -5.34 4.21 -10.16
N ALA A 70 -4.66 5.33 -9.91
CA ALA A 70 -3.26 5.31 -9.55
C ALA A 70 -3.01 4.62 -8.20
N ALA A 71 -3.91 4.82 -7.22
CA ALA A 71 -3.87 4.10 -5.97
C ALA A 71 -4.08 2.58 -6.19
N SER A 72 -5.07 2.18 -6.98
CA SER A 72 -5.33 0.77 -7.31
C SER A 72 -4.12 0.10 -7.95
N LYS A 73 -3.51 0.76 -8.95
CA LYS A 73 -2.31 0.27 -9.62
C LYS A 73 -1.12 0.12 -8.66
N LEU A 74 -0.91 1.05 -7.74
CA LEU A 74 0.09 0.88 -6.68
C LEU A 74 -0.22 -0.35 -5.81
N GLY A 75 -1.50 -0.59 -5.51
CA GLY A 75 -1.98 -1.82 -4.88
C GLY A 75 -1.48 -3.06 -5.61
N ASP A 76 -1.64 -3.11 -6.94
CA ASP A 76 -1.15 -4.21 -7.78
C ASP A 76 0.37 -4.36 -7.72
N HIS A 77 1.12 -3.25 -7.82
CA HIS A 77 2.58 -3.30 -7.72
C HIS A 77 3.04 -3.94 -6.41
N TYR A 78 2.42 -3.60 -5.28
CA TYR A 78 2.72 -4.24 -3.99
C TYR A 78 2.14 -5.66 -3.85
N ARG A 79 1.00 -5.96 -4.49
CA ARG A 79 0.40 -7.30 -4.48
C ARG A 79 1.27 -8.32 -5.21
N PHE A 80 1.81 -7.93 -6.36
CA PHE A 80 2.60 -8.81 -7.23
C PHE A 80 4.11 -8.65 -7.04
N GLY A 81 4.57 -7.55 -6.46
CA GLY A 81 6.00 -7.25 -6.31
C GLY A 81 6.63 -6.70 -7.60
N HIS A 82 5.85 -5.97 -8.41
CA HIS A 82 6.35 -5.34 -9.63
C HIS A 82 7.08 -4.05 -9.28
N SER A 83 8.40 -4.02 -9.47
CA SER A 83 9.25 -2.84 -9.21
C SER A 83 9.30 -2.37 -7.75
N VAL A 84 8.61 -3.09 -6.85
CA VAL A 84 8.61 -2.89 -5.40
C VAL A 84 8.63 -4.26 -4.72
N ASN A 85 9.04 -4.30 -3.44
CA ASN A 85 8.94 -5.54 -2.67
C ASN A 85 7.47 -5.89 -2.42
N LYS A 86 7.08 -7.11 -2.78
CA LYS A 86 5.73 -7.64 -2.53
C LYS A 86 5.35 -7.45 -1.06
N ASN A 87 4.21 -6.80 -0.81
CA ASN A 87 3.68 -6.57 0.53
C ASN A 87 2.14 -6.51 0.51
N LYS A 88 1.52 -7.54 1.10
CA LYS A 88 0.06 -7.73 1.12
C LYS A 88 -0.69 -6.64 1.89
N TYR A 89 -0.05 -6.03 2.90
CA TYR A 89 -0.65 -4.97 3.71
C TYR A 89 -0.59 -3.62 3.02
N ILE A 90 0.58 -3.28 2.46
CA ILE A 90 0.71 -2.04 1.67
C ILE A 90 -0.22 -2.08 0.45
N ALA A 91 -0.36 -3.25 -0.20
CA ALA A 91 -1.35 -3.43 -1.26
C ALA A 91 -2.77 -3.10 -0.77
N GLY A 92 -3.17 -3.66 0.37
CA GLY A 92 -4.46 -3.39 1.01
C GLY A 92 -4.69 -1.91 1.32
N GLU A 93 -3.68 -1.20 1.86
CA GLU A 93 -3.76 0.24 2.14
C GLU A 93 -4.00 1.07 0.87
N TYR A 94 -3.32 0.73 -0.23
CA TYR A 94 -3.52 1.41 -1.51
C TYR A 94 -4.88 1.12 -2.14
N TYR A 95 -5.39 -0.11 -2.02
CA TYR A 95 -6.74 -0.44 -2.48
C TYR A 95 -7.83 0.28 -1.67
N LEU A 96 -7.68 0.39 -0.35
CA LEU A 96 -8.58 1.21 0.48
C LEU A 96 -8.55 2.67 0.03
N LYS A 97 -7.35 3.23 -0.17
CA LYS A 97 -7.18 4.59 -0.69
C LYS A 97 -7.83 4.77 -2.07
N ALA A 98 -7.78 3.76 -2.93
CA ALA A 98 -8.44 3.79 -4.23
C ALA A 98 -9.96 3.90 -4.10
N PHE A 99 -10.55 3.11 -3.20
CA PHE A 99 -11.98 3.15 -2.89
C PHE A 99 -12.41 4.48 -2.26
N GLU A 100 -11.61 5.06 -1.38
CA GLU A 100 -11.86 6.37 -0.77
C GLU A 100 -11.90 7.52 -1.79
N CYS A 101 -11.27 7.36 -2.96
CA CYS A 101 -11.34 8.33 -4.05
C CYS A 101 -12.68 8.30 -4.81
N GLY A 102 -13.59 7.39 -4.43
CA GLY A 102 -14.90 7.20 -5.06
C GLY A 102 -14.86 6.21 -6.21
N VAL A 103 -16.05 5.79 -6.63
CA VAL A 103 -16.25 4.69 -7.59
C VAL A 103 -16.95 5.24 -8.83
N GLY A 104 -16.39 4.99 -10.01
CA GLY A 104 -16.99 5.40 -11.27
C GLY A 104 -18.20 4.54 -11.59
N ARG A 105 -19.41 5.11 -11.54
CA ARG A 105 -20.65 4.42 -11.90
C ARG A 105 -21.18 4.90 -13.25
N ALA A 106 -21.59 3.97 -14.11
CA ALA A 106 -22.07 4.28 -15.46
C ALA A 106 -23.28 5.25 -15.49
N GLU A 107 -24.06 5.31 -14.41
CA GLU A 107 -25.24 6.19 -14.27
C GLU A 107 -24.90 7.60 -13.76
N GLU A 108 -23.68 7.81 -13.26
CA GLU A 108 -23.26 9.12 -12.77
C GLU A 108 -22.88 10.06 -13.92
N PRO A 109 -23.13 11.37 -13.80
CA PRO A 109 -22.63 12.35 -14.74
C PRO A 109 -21.11 12.21 -14.88
N LEU A 110 -20.63 12.20 -16.13
CA LEU A 110 -19.20 12.28 -16.44
C LEU A 110 -18.69 13.66 -16.03
N ASP A 111 -18.27 13.78 -14.77
CA ASP A 111 -17.54 14.93 -14.27
C ASP A 111 -16.03 14.78 -14.51
N ASP A 112 -15.29 15.86 -14.23
CA ASP A 112 -13.85 15.93 -14.44
C ASP A 112 -13.06 14.85 -13.67
N ASP A 113 -13.66 14.28 -12.62
CA ASP A 113 -13.01 13.33 -11.71
C ASP A 113 -13.37 11.86 -12.02
N TYR A 114 -14.51 11.63 -12.65
CA TYR A 114 -15.09 10.33 -12.95
C TYR A 114 -14.07 9.33 -13.51
N HIS A 115 -13.30 9.75 -14.52
CA HIS A 115 -12.34 8.85 -15.19
C HIS A 115 -11.13 8.47 -14.33
N SER A 116 -10.92 9.13 -13.19
CA SER A 116 -9.85 8.85 -12.24
C SER A 116 -10.27 7.97 -11.06
N ARG A 117 -11.58 7.79 -10.86
CA ARG A 117 -12.16 6.91 -9.85
C ARG A 117 -11.89 5.44 -10.18
N ILE A 118 -11.87 4.61 -9.15
CA ILE A 118 -11.78 3.15 -9.32
C ILE A 118 -13.10 2.64 -9.92
N ASP A 119 -13.05 1.61 -10.77
CA ASP A 119 -14.27 1.01 -11.32
C ASP A 119 -14.79 -0.15 -10.47
N SER A 120 -16.06 -0.54 -10.66
CA SER A 120 -16.67 -1.60 -9.85
C SER A 120 -16.07 -2.99 -10.10
N VAL A 121 -15.42 -3.21 -11.24
CA VAL A 121 -14.76 -4.48 -11.58
C VAL A 121 -13.48 -4.62 -10.77
N ASP A 122 -12.69 -3.56 -10.67
CA ASP A 122 -11.51 -3.49 -9.80
C ASP A 122 -11.87 -3.77 -8.34
N LEU A 123 -13.02 -3.25 -7.85
CA LEU A 123 -13.49 -3.57 -6.50
C LEU A 123 -13.74 -5.06 -6.30
N ALA A 124 -14.36 -5.73 -7.28
CA ALA A 124 -14.56 -7.17 -7.21
C ALA A 124 -13.22 -7.92 -7.19
N LEU A 125 -12.24 -7.51 -8.00
CA LEU A 125 -10.90 -8.10 -8.01
C LEU A 125 -10.17 -7.90 -6.68
N ILE A 126 -10.32 -6.74 -6.05
CA ILE A 126 -9.79 -6.45 -4.70
C ILE A 126 -10.44 -7.38 -3.67
N THR A 127 -11.76 -7.56 -3.71
CA THR A 127 -12.48 -8.48 -2.82
C THR A 127 -11.99 -9.92 -3.00
N LEU A 128 -11.86 -10.40 -4.23
CA LEU A 128 -11.33 -11.73 -4.51
C LEU A 128 -9.89 -11.89 -4.01
N ALA A 129 -9.03 -10.89 -4.24
CA ALA A 129 -7.67 -10.88 -3.71
C ALA A 129 -7.64 -10.93 -2.17
N TYR A 130 -8.61 -10.32 -1.49
CA TYR A 130 -8.74 -10.42 -0.04
C TYR A 130 -9.18 -11.82 0.41
N ILE A 131 -10.17 -12.41 -0.27
CA ILE A 131 -10.66 -13.78 -0.03
C ILE A 131 -9.52 -14.80 -0.17
N ASP A 132 -8.72 -14.66 -1.23
CA ASP A 132 -7.57 -15.53 -1.51
C ASP A 132 -6.35 -15.23 -0.60
N ALA A 133 -6.51 -14.27 0.32
CA ALA A 133 -5.48 -13.78 1.22
C ALA A 133 -4.21 -13.28 0.49
N ASP A 134 -4.36 -12.82 -0.76
CA ASP A 134 -3.33 -12.16 -1.56
C ASP A 134 -3.06 -10.74 -1.08
N ILE A 135 -4.07 -10.10 -0.51
CA ILE A 135 -3.94 -8.86 0.28
C ILE A 135 -4.39 -9.07 1.72
N CYS A 136 -3.99 -8.14 2.58
CA CYS A 136 -4.45 -8.05 3.96
C CYS A 136 -4.80 -6.60 4.26
N LEU A 137 -5.88 -6.38 5.00
CA LEU A 137 -6.26 -5.05 5.49
C LEU A 137 -5.82 -4.88 6.94
N ASN A 138 -5.89 -3.64 7.42
CA ASN A 138 -5.56 -3.35 8.81
C ASN A 138 -6.69 -3.76 9.75
N ASP A 139 -7.93 -3.42 9.41
CA ASP A 139 -9.14 -4.04 9.94
C ASP A 139 -9.79 -4.88 8.83
N ASP A 140 -10.11 -6.14 9.10
CA ASP A 140 -10.79 -6.98 8.12
C ASP A 140 -12.19 -6.46 7.79
N LEU A 141 -12.80 -5.63 8.66
CA LEU A 141 -14.08 -4.99 8.38
C LEU A 141 -13.98 -3.92 7.28
N ASP A 142 -12.79 -3.40 7.01
CA ASP A 142 -12.57 -2.38 5.97
C ASP A 142 -12.84 -2.93 4.55
N ILE A 143 -12.90 -4.27 4.38
CA ILE A 143 -13.25 -4.87 3.08
C ILE A 143 -14.75 -4.81 2.79
N LEU A 144 -15.60 -4.71 3.82
CA LEU A 144 -17.04 -4.86 3.65
C LEU A 144 -17.63 -3.75 2.76
N PRO A 145 -17.28 -2.46 2.92
CA PRO A 145 -17.76 -1.41 2.03
C PRO A 145 -17.36 -1.63 0.56
N ILE A 146 -16.14 -2.13 0.31
CA ILE A 146 -15.65 -2.46 -1.03
C ILE A 146 -16.48 -3.60 -1.64
N ALA A 147 -16.67 -4.68 -0.89
CA ALA A 147 -17.41 -5.85 -1.34
C ALA A 147 -18.90 -5.55 -1.56
N GLU A 148 -19.51 -4.75 -0.68
CA GLU A 148 -20.89 -4.30 -0.81
C GLU A 148 -21.09 -3.44 -2.06
N GLU A 149 -20.17 -2.52 -2.33
CA GLU A 149 -20.18 -1.72 -3.55
C GLU A 149 -20.06 -2.59 -4.81
N ALA A 150 -19.08 -3.51 -4.83
CA ALA A 150 -18.89 -4.41 -5.96
C ALA A 150 -20.12 -5.29 -6.21
N TYR A 151 -20.75 -5.81 -5.14
CA TYR A 151 -21.97 -6.60 -5.21
C TYR A 151 -23.16 -5.77 -5.70
N ARG A 152 -23.35 -4.56 -5.17
CA ARG A 152 -24.43 -3.65 -5.57
C ARG A 152 -24.33 -3.23 -7.03
N CYS A 153 -23.11 -3.08 -7.55
CA CYS A 153 -22.85 -2.83 -8.97
C CYS A 153 -22.95 -4.11 -9.85
N GLY A 154 -23.24 -5.27 -9.26
CA GLY A 154 -23.33 -6.55 -9.98
C GLY A 154 -21.98 -7.08 -10.49
N SER A 155 -20.87 -6.53 -10.00
CA SER A 155 -19.51 -6.95 -10.39
C SER A 155 -18.95 -8.08 -9.51
N LEU A 156 -19.52 -8.28 -8.31
CA LEU A 156 -19.18 -9.36 -7.38
C LEU A 156 -20.33 -10.36 -7.24
N GLN A 157 -20.02 -11.66 -7.26
CA GLN A 157 -21.02 -12.71 -7.06
C GLN A 157 -21.50 -12.76 -5.60
N GLU A 158 -22.74 -13.20 -5.39
CA GLU A 158 -23.33 -13.33 -4.06
C GLU A 158 -22.52 -14.28 -3.16
N ASP A 159 -22.06 -15.41 -3.68
CA ASP A 159 -21.24 -16.38 -2.93
C ASP A 159 -19.94 -15.75 -2.41
N ASP A 160 -19.26 -14.93 -3.22
CA ASP A 160 -18.04 -14.23 -2.82
C ASP A 160 -18.32 -13.10 -1.81
N PHE A 161 -19.47 -12.43 -1.95
CA PHE A 161 -19.91 -11.41 -1.00
C PHE A 161 -20.22 -12.02 0.38
N GLU A 162 -20.98 -13.11 0.43
CA GLU A 162 -21.27 -13.85 1.66
C GLU A 162 -19.98 -14.40 2.30
N LYS A 163 -19.08 -14.95 1.49
CA LYS A 163 -17.77 -15.42 1.95
C LYS A 163 -16.95 -14.29 2.55
N THR A 164 -16.99 -13.09 1.95
CA THR A 164 -16.29 -11.91 2.46
C THR A 164 -16.82 -11.49 3.84
N LYS A 165 -18.14 -11.44 4.02
CA LYS A 165 -18.78 -11.18 5.32
C LYS A 165 -18.35 -12.21 6.37
N TYR A 166 -18.42 -13.49 6.03
CA TYR A 166 -18.00 -14.57 6.91
C TYR A 166 -16.54 -14.40 7.36
N ILE A 167 -15.61 -14.14 6.42
CA ILE A 167 -14.19 -13.94 6.74
C ILE A 167 -14.00 -12.70 7.62
N GLY A 168 -14.63 -11.56 7.28
CA GLY A 168 -14.51 -10.31 8.02
C GLY A 168 -14.96 -10.42 9.48
N GLU A 169 -16.00 -11.21 9.75
CA GLU A 169 -16.53 -11.43 11.10
C GLU A 169 -15.73 -12.45 11.91
N HIS A 170 -15.15 -13.46 11.26
CA HIS A 170 -14.56 -14.63 11.94
C HIS A 170 -13.02 -14.65 11.96
N ARG A 171 -12.37 -13.72 11.28
CA ARG A 171 -10.91 -13.59 11.32
C ARG A 171 -10.52 -12.73 12.53
N SER A 172 -9.84 -13.34 13.50
CA SER A 172 -9.61 -12.70 14.81
C SER A 172 -8.65 -11.50 14.70
N LYS A 173 -9.15 -10.29 14.97
CA LYS A 173 -8.37 -9.03 15.03
C LYS A 173 -7.02 -9.18 15.75
N THR A 174 -6.99 -9.94 16.85
CA THR A 174 -5.78 -10.21 17.64
C THR A 174 -4.64 -10.88 16.88
N LYS A 175 -4.92 -11.80 15.94
CA LYS A 175 -3.88 -12.49 15.14
C LYS A 175 -3.33 -11.59 14.02
N ILE A 176 -4.12 -10.63 13.55
CA ILE A 176 -3.76 -9.73 12.45
C ILE A 176 -2.95 -8.57 12.95
N ILE A 177 -3.39 -7.93 14.04
CA ILE A 177 -2.66 -6.88 14.77
C ILE A 177 -1.27 -7.38 15.15
N ASP A 178 -1.20 -8.60 15.68
CA ASP A 178 0.05 -9.23 16.03
C ASP A 178 0.91 -9.57 14.78
N LYS A 179 0.28 -10.05 13.70
CA LYS A 179 0.97 -10.30 12.42
C LYS A 179 1.53 -9.01 11.79
N GLN A 180 0.80 -7.90 11.84
CA GLN A 180 1.26 -6.58 11.41
C GLN A 180 2.44 -6.11 12.24
N ALA A 181 2.32 -6.18 13.58
CA ALA A 181 3.39 -5.80 14.49
C ALA A 181 4.67 -6.64 14.26
N ARG A 182 4.54 -7.85 13.70
CA ARG A 182 5.63 -8.77 13.32
C ARG A 182 6.01 -8.75 11.84
N THR A 183 5.37 -7.93 11.00
CA THR A 183 5.73 -7.77 9.59
C THR A 183 6.74 -6.64 9.46
N CYS A 184 7.82 -6.89 8.73
CA CYS A 184 8.88 -5.91 8.57
C CYS A 184 8.39 -4.70 7.76
N PRO A 185 8.38 -3.47 8.32
CA PRO A 185 7.92 -2.28 7.60
C PRO A 185 8.84 -1.92 6.42
N LYS A 186 10.09 -2.41 6.43
CA LYS A 186 11.05 -2.14 5.36
C LYS A 186 10.87 -3.04 4.14
N CYS A 187 10.46 -4.31 4.31
CA CYS A 187 10.47 -5.29 3.22
C CYS A 187 9.26 -6.24 3.16
N GLY A 188 8.27 -6.11 4.05
CA GLY A 188 7.04 -6.91 4.02
C GLY A 188 7.19 -8.36 4.49
N ALA A 189 8.40 -8.78 4.88
CA ALA A 189 8.69 -10.11 5.39
C ALA A 189 7.91 -10.41 6.69
N TYR A 190 7.13 -11.51 6.71
CA TYR A 190 6.41 -12.03 7.87
C TYR A 190 7.21 -13.14 8.57
N TYR A 191 8.10 -12.78 9.50
CA TYR A 191 8.82 -13.74 10.36
C TYR A 191 9.71 -13.04 11.39
N ALA A 192 9.28 -11.90 11.94
CA ALA A 192 10.10 -11.21 12.93
C ALA A 192 10.14 -11.96 14.25
N ARG A 193 11.33 -12.43 14.64
CA ARG A 193 11.55 -12.92 16.00
C ARG A 193 11.35 -11.76 16.97
N VAL A 194 10.51 -11.95 17.98
CA VAL A 194 10.34 -10.99 19.06
C VAL A 194 11.44 -11.23 20.08
N GLU A 195 12.30 -10.24 20.26
CA GLU A 195 13.37 -10.24 21.27
C GLU A 195 12.99 -9.27 22.39
N LYS A 196 13.09 -9.73 23.64
CA LYS A 196 13.00 -8.87 24.82
C LYS A 196 14.35 -8.22 25.07
N ARG A 197 14.41 -6.89 25.07
CA ARG A 197 15.61 -6.12 25.40
C ARG A 197 15.35 -5.24 26.62
N LYS A 198 16.24 -5.31 27.62
CA LYS A 198 16.22 -4.42 28.79
C LYS A 198 16.70 -3.02 28.38
N GLN A 199 15.90 -2.00 28.66
CA GLN A 199 16.33 -0.61 28.46
C GLN A 199 17.35 -0.23 29.54
N SER A 200 18.59 0.06 29.15
CA SER A 200 19.56 0.73 30.02
C SER A 200 19.03 2.14 30.35
N MET A 201 18.76 2.40 31.62
CA MET A 201 18.43 3.73 32.11
C MET A 201 19.74 4.46 32.43
N SER A 202 20.35 5.10 31.44
CA SER A 202 21.30 6.18 31.68
C SER A 202 20.77 7.45 31.01
N LYS A 203 20.45 8.43 31.85
CA LYS A 203 20.05 9.79 31.45
C LYS A 203 21.26 10.52 30.84
N ARG A 204 21.00 11.29 29.77
CA ARG A 204 21.73 12.49 29.30
C ARG A 204 23.25 12.36 29.07
N ALA A 205 23.66 12.30 27.81
CA ALA A 205 24.81 12.99 27.20
C ALA A 205 24.80 12.63 25.70
N ALA A 206 24.55 13.60 24.82
CA ALA A 206 25.56 14.30 24.03
C ALA A 206 25.93 13.59 22.71
N VAL A 207 25.62 14.29 21.62
CA VAL A 207 26.43 14.47 20.39
C VAL A 207 26.89 13.22 19.61
N GLY A 208 26.42 13.15 18.35
CA GLY A 208 27.10 12.66 17.14
C GLY A 208 28.11 11.52 17.25
N GLY A 209 27.85 10.41 16.55
CA GLY A 209 28.88 9.41 16.28
C GLY A 209 28.32 8.10 15.72
N ALA A 210 28.88 7.67 14.61
CA ALA A 210 28.48 6.51 13.84
C ALA A 210 28.87 5.17 14.49
N ILE A 211 28.08 4.14 14.16
CA ILE A 211 28.45 2.74 13.85
C ILE A 211 29.15 1.91 14.93
N GLY A 212 28.53 0.77 15.27
CA GLY A 212 29.17 -0.41 15.83
C GLY A 212 28.38 -1.66 15.47
N LEU A 213 28.71 -2.28 14.32
CA LEU A 213 28.35 -3.66 13.98
C LEU A 213 29.02 -4.60 14.99
N ILE A 214 28.24 -5.41 15.70
CA ILE A 214 28.71 -6.73 16.14
C ILE A 214 27.60 -7.73 15.84
N GLY A 215 27.78 -8.42 14.71
CA GLY A 215 27.17 -9.72 14.50
C GLY A 215 27.82 -10.75 15.42
N GLY A 216 26.99 -11.60 16.03
CA GLY A 216 27.43 -12.73 16.85
C GLY A 216 26.22 -13.44 17.45
N LEU A 217 25.98 -14.67 17.01
CA LEU A 217 24.99 -15.62 17.51
C LEU A 217 25.40 -16.18 18.91
N PRO A 218 24.53 -16.96 19.60
CA PRO A 218 24.09 -16.76 20.97
C PRO A 218 25.02 -17.37 22.03
N GLY A 219 25.20 -16.69 23.16
CA GLY A 219 26.00 -17.23 24.26
C GLY A 219 25.83 -16.45 25.56
N ILE A 220 25.45 -17.19 26.59
CA ILE A 220 25.30 -16.83 28.00
C ILE A 220 26.35 -15.82 28.50
N LEU A 221 25.90 -14.74 29.15
CA LEU A 221 26.72 -13.97 30.08
C LEU A 221 26.26 -14.28 31.51
N LEU A 222 26.98 -15.19 32.16
CA LEU A 222 26.99 -15.34 33.61
C LEU A 222 27.95 -14.29 34.19
N GLY A 223 27.52 -13.53 35.21
CA GLY A 223 28.45 -12.82 36.08
C GLY A 223 27.95 -11.51 36.70
N ALA A 224 27.41 -11.63 37.92
CA ALA A 224 27.50 -10.72 39.06
C ALA A 224 27.02 -9.25 38.96
N GLY A 225 26.01 -8.94 39.78
CA GLY A 225 25.62 -7.58 40.13
C GLY A 225 24.22 -7.54 40.74
N ILE A 226 24.13 -7.74 42.05
CA ILE A 226 22.89 -7.56 42.83
C ILE A 226 22.54 -6.06 42.77
N GLY A 227 21.58 -5.73 41.93
CA GLY A 227 20.96 -4.42 41.83
C GLY A 227 19.70 -4.56 41.02
N ALA A 228 18.54 -4.54 41.68
CA ALA A 228 17.24 -4.57 41.03
C ALA A 228 17.06 -3.33 40.15
N LEU A 229 17.57 -3.35 38.93
CA LEU A 229 17.25 -2.39 37.88
C LEU A 229 15.96 -2.87 37.22
N THR A 230 14.83 -2.37 37.70
CA THR A 230 13.51 -2.52 37.07
C THR A 230 13.44 -1.67 35.80
N GLY A 231 14.32 -1.95 34.83
CA GLY A 231 14.20 -1.41 33.48
C GLY A 231 12.97 -2.01 32.81
N LYS A 232 12.08 -1.16 32.24
CA LYS A 232 10.95 -1.66 31.44
C LYS A 232 11.51 -2.48 30.27
N GLU A 233 11.25 -3.79 30.27
CA GLU A 233 11.55 -4.65 29.13
C GLU A 233 10.71 -4.17 27.93
N LYS A 234 11.38 -3.95 26.79
CA LYS A 234 10.71 -3.61 25.54
C LYS A 234 10.95 -4.75 24.56
N GLU A 235 9.89 -5.09 23.84
CA GLU A 235 9.92 -6.09 22.78
C GLU A 235 10.28 -5.41 21.46
N TYR A 236 11.18 -6.05 20.71
CA TYR A 236 11.62 -5.62 19.39
C TYR A 236 11.47 -6.77 18.41
N CYS A 237 11.15 -6.42 17.19
CA CYS A 237 11.11 -7.33 16.06
C CYS A 237 12.39 -7.16 15.23
N VAL A 238 12.98 -8.26 14.80
CA VAL A 238 14.15 -8.28 13.90
C VAL A 238 13.78 -9.01 12.62
N CYS A 239 13.95 -8.35 11.47
CA CYS A 239 13.76 -8.97 10.16
C CYS A 239 15.00 -9.75 9.76
N PRO A 240 14.95 -11.08 9.58
CA PRO A 240 16.09 -11.86 9.14
C PRO A 240 16.42 -11.67 7.65
N GLY A 241 15.47 -11.16 6.85
CA GLY A 241 15.71 -10.89 5.42
C GLY A 241 16.52 -9.62 5.19
N CYS A 242 16.20 -8.51 5.86
CA CYS A 242 16.84 -7.21 5.61
C CYS A 242 17.55 -6.61 6.83
N GLY A 243 17.60 -7.33 7.96
CA GLY A 243 18.25 -6.91 9.21
C GLY A 243 17.54 -5.77 9.95
N HIS A 244 16.39 -5.29 9.46
CA HIS A 244 15.68 -4.17 10.05
C HIS A 244 15.17 -4.52 11.46
N VAL A 245 15.33 -3.59 12.41
CA VAL A 245 14.88 -3.72 13.79
C VAL A 245 13.85 -2.64 14.10
N TRP A 246 12.68 -3.03 14.60
CA TRP A 246 11.62 -2.10 15.00
C TRP A 246 11.02 -2.50 16.34
N LYS A 247 10.39 -1.55 17.02
CA LYS A 247 9.75 -1.84 18.30
C LYS A 247 8.45 -2.60 18.05
N TYR A 248 8.28 -3.74 18.73
CA TYR A 248 7.00 -4.44 18.77
C TYR A 248 6.03 -3.63 19.63
N LYS A 249 4.92 -3.22 19.03
CA LYS A 249 3.79 -2.59 19.71
C LYS A 249 2.54 -3.15 19.05
N LEU A 250 1.67 -3.76 19.85
CA LEU A 250 0.28 -3.93 19.43
C LEU A 250 -0.33 -2.52 19.32
N PRO A 251 -0.93 -2.13 18.18
CA PRO A 251 -1.75 -0.92 18.14
C PRO A 251 -2.82 -1.00 19.24
N GLN A 252 -3.00 0.10 19.97
CA GLN A 252 -3.99 0.22 21.04
C GLN A 252 -5.39 0.38 20.47
#